data_AF-A0A1A6C8D6-F1
#
_entry.id   AF-A0A1A6C8D6-F1
#
_cell.length_a   1.000
_cell.length_b   1.000
_cell.length_c   1.000
_cell.angle_alpha   90.00
_cell.angle_beta   90.00
_cell.angle_gamma   90.00
#
_symmetry.space_group_name_H-M   'P 1'
#
loop_
_entity.id
_entity.type
_entity.pdbx_description
1 polymer ?
#
loop_
_entity_poly.entity_id
_entity_poly.type
_entity_poly.pdbx_seq_one_letter_code
_entity_poly.pdbx_strand_id
1 'polypeptide(L)' 'MAMHAARIENSPRLQRVAQVLADGQEHSTLEIVARAQVMAVSATIAELRANGRNIVCRQDKRVWYYREVQ' A
#
# COMPACT_ATOMS: atom_id res chain seq x y z
N MET A 1 -18.72 -5.51 3.84
CA MET A 1 -18.20 -6.54 2.90
C MET A 1 -16.86 -7.03 3.44
N ALA A 2 -16.73 -8.33 3.72
CA ALA A 2 -15.45 -8.89 4.18
C ALA A 2 -14.53 -9.06 2.96
N MET A 3 -13.45 -8.29 2.92
CA MET A 3 -12.43 -8.43 1.89
C MET A 3 -11.66 -9.73 2.18
N HIS A 4 -11.66 -10.70 1.26
CA HIS A 4 -10.85 -11.92 1.38
C HIS A 4 -9.40 -11.58 1.02
N ALA A 5 -8.71 -10.90 1.93
CA ALA A 5 -7.35 -10.42 1.70
C ALA A 5 -6.35 -11.57 1.77
N ALA A 6 -5.38 -11.58 0.86
CA ALA A 6 -4.24 -12.47 0.99
C ALA A 6 -3.46 -12.13 2.27
N ARG A 7 -2.95 -13.15 2.98
CA ARG A 7 -2.01 -12.93 4.08
C ARG A 7 -0.74 -12.29 3.52
N ILE A 8 -0.26 -11.23 4.15
CA ILE A 8 0.97 -10.54 3.74
C ILE A 8 2.16 -11.50 3.64
N GLU A 9 2.25 -12.47 4.56
CA GLU A 9 3.29 -13.50 4.61
C GLU A 9 3.38 -14.33 3.32
N ASN A 10 2.27 -14.49 2.60
CA ASN A 10 2.15 -15.35 1.42
C ASN A 10 2.03 -14.55 0.11
N SER A 11 2.16 -13.22 0.16
CA SER A 11 1.85 -12.36 -0.98
C SER A 11 3.01 -11.44 -1.34
N PRO A 12 3.80 -11.80 -2.37
CA PRO A 12 4.95 -11.00 -2.82
C PRO A 12 4.58 -9.55 -3.21
N ARG A 13 3.37 -9.32 -3.71
CA ARG A 13 2.88 -7.95 -4.01
C ARG A 13 2.62 -7.13 -2.74
N LEU A 14 2.03 -7.73 -1.72
CA LEU A 14 1.79 -7.04 -0.44
C LEU A 14 3.11 -6.77 0.25
N GLN A 15 4.04 -7.72 0.24
CA GLN A 15 5.38 -7.57 0.81
C GLN A 15 6.16 -6.44 0.13
N ARG A 16 6.15 -6.35 -1.21
CA ARG A 16 6.84 -5.27 -1.93
C ARG A 16 6.24 -3.90 -1.63
N VAL A 17 4.92 -3.74 -1.62
CA VAL A 17 4.29 -2.46 -1.26
C VAL A 17 4.55 -2.11 0.21
N ALA A 18 4.52 -3.10 1.09
CA ALA A 18 4.86 -2.92 2.50
C ALA A 18 6.30 -2.43 2.69
N GLN A 19 7.25 -2.99 1.95
CA GLN A 19 8.65 -2.55 1.96
C GLN A 19 8.81 -1.11 1.45
N VAL A 20 8.07 -0.70 0.42
CA VAL A 20 8.09 0.69 -0.07
C VAL A 20 7.63 1.67 1.01
N LEU A 21 6.57 1.32 1.75
CA LEU A 21 6.00 2.21 2.78
C LEU A 21 6.71 2.14 4.14
N ALA A 22 7.61 1.16 4.34
CA ALA A 22 8.27 0.91 5.61
C ALA A 22 9.20 2.06 6.07
N ASP A 23 9.58 2.97 5.16
CA ASP A 23 10.34 4.17 5.49
C ASP A 23 9.50 5.27 6.19
N GLY A 24 8.19 5.06 6.31
CA GLY A 24 7.27 6.03 6.92
C GLY A 24 7.14 7.34 6.14
N GLN A 25 7.63 7.40 4.91
CA GLN A 25 7.51 8.57 4.03
C GLN A 25 6.21 8.50 3.21
N GLU A 26 5.81 9.64 2.65
CA GLU A 26 4.72 9.67 1.68
C GLU A 26 5.22 9.20 0.31
N HIS A 27 4.58 8.18 -0.25
CA HIS A 27 4.84 7.71 -1.61
C HIS A 27 3.60 7.90 -2.47
N SER A 28 3.79 8.49 -3.64
CA SER A 28 2.72 8.60 -4.63
C SER A 28 2.36 7.24 -5.23
N THR A 29 1.18 7.15 -5.82
CA THR A 29 0.76 5.95 -6.57
C THR A 29 1.79 5.55 -7.63
N LEU A 30 2.38 6.52 -8.33
CA LEU A 30 3.36 6.25 -9.38
C LEU A 30 4.67 5.68 -8.81
N GLU A 31 5.13 6.20 -7.67
CA GLU A 31 6.32 5.69 -6.98
C GLU A 31 6.10 4.26 -6.49
N ILE A 32 4.92 3.95 -5.95
CA ILE A 32 4.57 2.60 -5.52
C ILE A 32 4.51 1.65 -6.73
N VAL A 33 3.90 2.07 -7.85
CA VAL A 33 3.90 1.28 -9.08
C VAL A 33 5.33 0.99 -9.55
N ALA A 34 6.19 2.02 -9.58
CA ALA A 34 7.56 1.89 -10.08
C ALA A 34 8.43 1.00 -9.18
N ARG A 35 8.32 1.13 -7.86
CA ARG A 35 9.16 0.41 -6.89
C ARG A 35 8.63 -1.00 -6.58
N ALA A 36 7.32 -1.15 -6.42
CA ALA A 36 6.70 -2.43 -6.05
C ALA A 36 6.20 -3.24 -7.25
N GLN A 37 6.17 -2.66 -8.45
CA GLN A 37 5.66 -3.28 -9.69
C GLN A 37 4.25 -3.87 -9.50
N VAL A 38 3.32 -3.04 -9.01
CA VAL A 38 1.91 -3.39 -8.76
C VAL A 38 1.02 -2.37 -9.45
N MET A 39 0.08 -2.83 -10.28
CA MET A 39 -0.88 -1.93 -10.96
C MET A 39 -2.09 -1.59 -10.07
N ALA A 40 -2.55 -2.51 -9.23
CA ALA A 40 -3.71 -2.31 -8.37
C ALA A 40 -3.29 -1.80 -6.98
N VAL A 41 -2.69 -0.60 -6.93
CA VAL A 41 -2.17 -0.01 -5.68
C VAL A 41 -3.28 0.15 -4.64
N SER A 42 -4.41 0.75 -5.00
CA SER A 42 -5.53 0.97 -4.07
C SER A 42 -6.07 -0.31 -3.44
N ALA A 43 -6.23 -1.38 -4.24
CA ALA A 43 -6.62 -2.70 -3.75
C ALA A 43 -5.57 -3.29 -2.80
N THR A 44 -4.30 -3.16 -3.16
CA THR A 44 -3.17 -3.67 -2.36
C THR A 44 -3.07 -2.92 -1.01
N ILE A 45 -3.29 -1.61 -0.99
CA ILE A 45 -3.36 -0.83 0.25
C ILE A 45 -4.55 -1.26 1.12
N ALA A 46 -5.73 -1.50 0.52
CA ALA A 46 -6.89 -2.00 1.26
C ALA A 46 -6.63 -3.39 1.88
N GLU A 47 -5.93 -4.27 1.17
CA GLU A 47 -5.52 -5.57 1.72
C GLU A 47 -4.45 -5.44 2.82
N LEU A 48 -3.48 -4.53 2.68
CA LEU A 48 -2.50 -4.28 3.74
C LEU A 48 -3.18 -3.77 5.02
N ARG A 49 -4.20 -2.91 4.89
CA ARG A 49 -5.04 -2.49 6.02
C ARG A 49 -5.82 -3.64 6.65
N ALA A 50 -6.36 -4.54 5.82
CA ALA A 50 -7.01 -5.76 6.31
C ALA A 50 -6.03 -6.72 7.02
N ASN A 51 -4.74 -6.66 6.67
CA ASN A 51 -3.66 -7.36 7.38
C ASN A 51 -3.18 -6.62 8.64
N GLY A 52 -3.87 -5.56 9.08
CA GLY A 52 -3.58 -4.84 10.32
C GLY A 52 -2.54 -3.71 10.18
N ARG A 53 -2.08 -3.38 8.97
CA ARG A 53 -1.15 -2.27 8.77
C ARG A 53 -1.89 -0.94 8.74
N ASN A 54 -1.40 0.05 9.47
CA ASN A 54 -2.02 1.36 9.51
C ASN A 54 -1.44 2.26 8.41
N ILE A 55 -2.17 2.42 7.31
CA ILE A 55 -1.73 3.20 6.14
C ILE A 55 -2.67 4.36 5.93
N VAL A 56 -2.16 5.58 6.08
CA VAL A 56 -2.88 6.80 5.75
C VAL A 56 -2.81 7.09 4.26
N CYS A 57 -3.84 7.76 3.77
CA CYS A 57 -3.94 8.15 2.38
C CYS A 57 -4.28 9.63 2.30
N ARG A 58 -3.55 10.38 1.47
CA ARG A 58 -3.77 11.79 1.23
C ARG A 58 -3.87 12.03 -0.27
N GLN A 59 -4.83 12.86 -0.67
CA GLN A 59 -4.91 13.36 -2.03
C GLN A 59 -4.36 14.78 -2.05
N ASP A 60 -3.41 15.05 -2.94
CA ASP A 60 -2.99 16.42 -3.27
C ASP A 60 -3.26 16.67 -4.75
N LYS A 61 -4.13 17.64 -5.02
CA LYS A 61 -4.66 17.97 -6.36
C LYS A 61 -5.27 16.77 -7.07
N ARG A 62 -4.46 15.97 -7.76
CA ARG A 62 -4.85 14.77 -8.53
C ARG A 62 -3.95 13.55 -8.26
N VAL A 63 -3.00 13.68 -7.33
CA VAL A 63 -2.05 12.63 -6.97
C VAL A 63 -2.44 12.07 -5.61
N TRP A 64 -2.48 10.73 -5.53
CA TRP A 64 -2.69 10.01 -4.28
C TRP A 64 -1.36 9.61 -3.68
N TYR A 65 -1.19 9.96 -2.41
CA TYR A 65 -0.06 9.64 -1.56
C TYR A 65 -0.47 8.66 -0.47
N TYR A 66 0.43 7.75 -0.14
CA TYR A 66 0.25 6.74 0.89
C TYR A 66 1.45 6.75 1.81
N ARG A 67 1.19 6.57 3.11
CA ARG A 67 2.22 6.51 4.14
C ARG A 67 1.81 5.50 5.20
N GLU A 68 2.75 4.66 5.61
CA GLU A 68 2.56 3.83 6.80
C GLU A 68 2.80 4.66 8.06
N VAL A 69 1.88 4.57 9.01
CA VAL A 69 2.00 5.19 10.33
C VAL A 69 2.10 4.08 11.36
N GLN A 70 3.11 4.18 12.23
CA GLN A 70 3.31 3.24 13.33
C GLN A 70 2.42 3.61 14.52
#